data_AF-A0A9E2JZW3-F1
#
_entry.id   AF-A0A9E2JZW3-F1
#
_cell.length_a   1.000
_cell.length_b   1.000
_cell.length_c   1.000
_cell.angle_alpha   90.00
_cell.angle_beta   90.00
_cell.angle_gamma   90.00
#
_symmetry.space_group_name_H-M   'P 1'
#
loop_
_entity.id
_entity.type
_entity.pdbx_description
1 polymer ?
#
loop_
_entity_poly.entity_id
_entity_poly.type
_entity_poly.pdbx_seq_one_letter_code
_entity_poly.pdbx_strand_id
1 'polypeptide(L)'
;PLINMRGEVVGINSQIYSRSGGFMGISFAIPIDEAVRVSDQLRVSGRVQRGRLGVQIDQVGKEVAESLGLPKPQGALVRAVEPGSPAEKAGLEPGDIILRFDGKAIEKSTDLPRFVGNTKPGTRSSLQVWRRGATREMTITVGEVEPEKVARAPAAEASKAAPPASAVARAWGLTLADLSDAQKRELRVRAGVRVDAVGEVAARAGIQEGDVILALANQETPSLQAAEAILARLDRSKPVSVLIRRGEWVQYTVIRPKG
;
A
#
# COMPACT_ATOMS: atom_id res chain seq x y z
N PRO A 1 -30.71 19.25 7.76
CA PRO A 1 -29.54 19.41 8.66
C PRO A 1 -29.69 18.43 9.83
N LEU A 2 -28.58 17.90 10.33
CA LEU A 2 -28.55 17.08 11.55
C LEU A 2 -28.26 18.00 12.73
N ILE A 3 -29.11 17.94 13.77
CA ILE A 3 -29.11 18.89 14.89
C ILE A 3 -29.11 18.11 16.20
N ASN A 4 -28.37 18.60 17.21
CA ASN A 4 -28.37 18.01 18.55
C ASN A 4 -29.49 18.59 19.45
N MET A 5 -29.64 18.07 20.67
CA MET A 5 -30.68 18.52 21.61
C MET A 5 -30.58 19.99 22.05
N ARG A 6 -29.43 20.65 21.80
CA ARG A 6 -29.22 22.07 22.09
C ARG A 6 -29.55 22.98 20.90
N GLY A 7 -29.99 22.42 19.77
CA GLY A 7 -30.27 23.18 18.55
C GLY A 7 -29.03 23.48 17.70
N GLU A 8 -27.87 22.88 18.01
CA GLU A 8 -26.63 23.09 17.24
C GLU A 8 -26.59 22.15 16.03
N VAL A 9 -26.19 22.65 14.86
CA VAL A 9 -26.01 21.84 13.65
C VAL A 9 -24.74 21.01 13.81
N VAL A 10 -24.87 19.68 13.75
CA VAL A 10 -23.75 18.73 13.89
C VAL A 10 -23.38 18.03 12.58
N GLY A 11 -24.23 18.14 11.55
CA GLY A 11 -23.92 17.59 10.23
C GLY A 11 -24.93 17.91 9.14
N ILE A 12 -24.60 17.53 7.91
CA ILE A 12 -25.45 17.65 6.73
C ILE A 12 -25.73 16.26 6.20
N ASN A 13 -27.01 15.85 6.17
CA ASN A 13 -27.42 14.57 5.60
C ASN A 13 -26.99 14.50 4.13
N SER A 14 -26.19 13.51 3.80
CA SER A 14 -25.54 13.42 2.49
C SER A 14 -25.92 12.16 1.73
N GLN A 15 -26.29 11.08 2.42
CA GLN A 15 -26.65 9.83 1.77
C GLN A 15 -27.58 8.97 2.65
N ILE A 16 -28.42 8.16 2.02
CA ILE A 16 -29.15 7.09 2.69
C ILE A 16 -28.65 5.73 2.18
N TYR A 17 -28.56 4.75 3.07
CA TYR A 17 -28.34 3.37 2.65
C TYR A 17 -29.69 2.76 2.28
N SER A 18 -29.96 2.57 1.00
CA SER A 18 -31.23 2.00 0.52
C SER A 18 -31.05 1.11 -0.70
N ARG A 19 -31.68 -0.07 -0.69
CA ARG A 19 -31.77 -0.96 -1.86
C ARG A 19 -32.98 -0.66 -2.75
N SER A 20 -33.98 0.04 -2.23
CA SER A 20 -35.27 0.31 -2.89
C SER A 20 -35.55 1.80 -3.12
N GLY A 21 -34.67 2.70 -2.65
CA GLY A 21 -34.85 4.15 -2.69
C GLY A 21 -35.60 4.75 -1.49
N GLY A 22 -36.21 3.92 -0.62
CA GLY A 22 -36.84 4.37 0.63
C GLY A 22 -35.88 4.46 1.82
N PHE A 23 -36.18 5.32 2.80
CA PHE A 23 -35.41 5.42 4.05
C PHE A 23 -35.62 4.17 4.92
N MET A 24 -34.57 3.37 5.09
CA MET A 24 -34.59 2.12 5.87
C MET A 24 -33.96 2.28 7.26
N GLY A 25 -33.95 3.50 7.82
CA GLY A 25 -33.41 3.77 9.16
C GLY A 25 -31.91 4.05 9.23
N ILE A 26 -31.18 4.04 8.11
CA ILE A 26 -29.74 4.35 8.06
C ILE A 26 -29.49 5.55 7.13
N SER A 27 -29.01 6.65 7.72
CA SER A 27 -28.57 7.85 7.01
C SER A 27 -27.13 8.19 7.39
N PHE A 28 -26.34 8.61 6.40
CA PHE A 28 -25.00 9.14 6.58
C PHE A 28 -25.03 10.67 6.48
N ALA A 29 -24.22 11.31 7.32
CA ALA A 29 -24.07 12.75 7.35
C ALA A 29 -22.60 13.13 7.24
N ILE A 30 -22.34 14.22 6.51
CA ILE A 30 -21.05 14.90 6.52
C ILE A 30 -20.97 15.72 7.82
N PRO A 31 -19.92 15.56 8.65
CA PRO A 31 -19.75 16.35 9.87
C PRO A 31 -19.71 17.86 9.58
N ILE A 32 -20.30 18.67 10.45
CA ILE A 32 -20.39 20.12 10.24
C ILE A 32 -19.01 20.79 10.10
N ASP A 33 -18.02 20.33 10.86
CA ASP A 33 -16.65 20.86 10.81
C ASP A 33 -16.00 20.68 9.43
N GLU A 34 -16.33 19.59 8.74
CA GLU A 34 -15.85 19.33 7.38
C GLU A 34 -16.58 20.24 6.38
N ALA A 35 -17.90 20.41 6.54
CA ALA A 35 -18.70 21.27 5.68
C ALA A 35 -18.27 22.75 5.77
N VAL A 36 -18.01 23.25 6.99
CA VAL A 36 -17.51 24.61 7.21
C VAL A 36 -16.14 24.78 6.56
N ARG A 37 -15.21 23.84 6.79
CA ARG A 37 -13.86 23.90 6.18
C ARG A 37 -13.91 23.94 4.66
N VAL A 38 -14.78 23.14 4.05
CA VAL A 38 -14.97 23.12 2.59
C VAL A 38 -15.59 24.43 2.10
N SER A 39 -16.59 24.96 2.81
CA SER A 39 -17.22 26.24 2.48
C SER A 39 -16.22 27.38 2.50
N ASP A 40 -15.36 27.45 3.52
CA ASP A 40 -14.31 28.47 3.62
C ASP A 40 -13.31 28.39 2.47
N GLN A 41 -12.87 27.17 2.09
CA GLN A 41 -11.96 26.98 0.96
C GLN A 41 -12.56 27.41 -0.38
N LEU A 42 -13.83 27.08 -0.60
CA LEU A 42 -14.57 27.50 -1.79
C LEU A 42 -14.76 29.01 -1.83
N ARG A 43 -15.02 29.65 -0.68
CA ARG A 43 -15.18 31.11 -0.60
C ARG A 43 -13.90 31.86 -0.90
N VAL A 44 -12.74 31.34 -0.47
CA VAL A 44 -11.44 32.01 -0.65
C VAL A 44 -10.81 31.71 -2.01
N SER A 45 -10.84 30.46 -2.46
CA SER A 45 -10.05 30.01 -3.61
C SER A 45 -10.88 29.45 -4.77
N GLY A 46 -12.20 29.33 -4.61
CA GLY A 46 -13.10 28.76 -5.62
C GLY A 46 -12.98 27.24 -5.82
N ARG A 47 -12.04 26.58 -5.12
CA ARG A 47 -11.78 25.13 -5.23
C ARG A 47 -11.44 24.51 -3.88
N VAL A 48 -11.68 23.22 -3.73
CA VAL A 48 -11.29 22.44 -2.55
C VAL A 48 -9.96 21.77 -2.82
N GLN A 49 -8.98 21.99 -1.95
CA GLN A 49 -7.66 21.39 -2.06
C GLN A 49 -7.55 20.29 -1.01
N ARG A 50 -7.29 19.06 -1.46
CA ARG A 50 -7.10 17.91 -0.56
C ARG A 50 -5.66 17.44 -0.60
N GLY A 51 -5.15 17.06 0.57
CA GLY A 51 -3.82 16.49 0.71
C GLY A 51 -3.72 15.07 0.12
N ARG A 52 -2.56 14.74 -0.44
CA ARG A 52 -2.19 13.41 -0.95
C ARG A 52 -0.75 13.10 -0.59
N LEU A 53 -0.47 11.85 -0.19
CA LEU A 53 0.91 11.34 -0.04
C LEU A 53 1.39 10.58 -1.28
N GLY A 54 0.47 9.94 -2.01
CA GLY A 54 0.78 9.09 -3.16
C GLY A 54 1.21 7.68 -2.74
N VAL A 55 0.37 7.04 -1.93
CA VAL A 55 0.55 5.67 -1.46
C VAL A 55 -0.73 4.88 -1.65
N GLN A 56 -0.59 3.61 -2.01
CA GLN A 56 -1.66 2.63 -1.89
C GLN A 56 -1.54 1.98 -0.52
N ILE A 57 -2.62 2.00 0.24
CA ILE A 57 -2.63 1.51 1.61
C ILE A 57 -3.52 0.29 1.77
N ASP A 58 -3.24 -0.48 2.80
CA ASP A 58 -4.02 -1.64 3.20
C ASP A 58 -4.16 -1.72 4.73
N GLN A 59 -5.06 -2.57 5.19
CA GLN A 59 -5.22 -2.87 6.61
C GLN A 59 -4.08 -3.74 7.15
N VAL A 60 -3.70 -3.52 8.41
CA VAL A 60 -2.75 -4.38 9.13
C VAL A 60 -3.55 -5.45 9.87
N GLY A 61 -3.65 -6.63 9.27
CA GLY A 61 -4.15 -7.83 9.93
C GLY A 61 -3.13 -8.43 10.90
N LYS A 62 -3.55 -9.44 11.67
CA LYS A 62 -2.67 -10.15 12.60
C LYS A 62 -1.49 -10.81 11.87
N GLU A 63 -1.74 -11.38 10.70
CA GLU A 63 -0.76 -12.09 9.87
C GLU A 63 0.31 -11.14 9.32
N VAL A 64 -0.11 -9.92 8.93
CA VAL A 64 0.79 -8.87 8.45
C VAL A 64 1.65 -8.35 9.60
N ALA A 65 1.04 -8.17 10.78
CA ALA A 65 1.78 -7.74 11.96
C ALA A 65 2.84 -8.77 12.35
N GLU A 66 2.49 -10.06 12.38
CA GLU A 66 3.41 -11.15 12.68
C GLU A 66 4.56 -11.25 11.65
N SER A 67 4.27 -11.15 10.35
CA SER A 67 5.31 -11.24 9.30
C SER A 67 6.29 -10.06 9.31
N LEU A 68 5.85 -8.89 9.79
CA LEU A 68 6.66 -7.68 9.90
C LEU A 68 7.21 -7.45 11.31
N GLY A 69 6.99 -8.38 12.23
CA GLY A 69 7.41 -8.31 13.63
C GLY A 69 6.79 -7.14 14.41
N LEU A 70 5.64 -6.64 13.96
CA LEU A 70 4.92 -5.56 14.63
C LEU A 70 4.19 -6.11 15.87
N PRO A 71 4.38 -5.54 17.08
CA PRO A 71 3.80 -6.10 18.31
C PRO A 71 2.26 -6.08 18.36
N LYS A 72 1.62 -5.19 17.60
CA LYS A 72 0.17 -5.00 17.59
C LYS A 72 -0.32 -4.77 16.15
N PRO A 73 -1.44 -5.38 15.72
CA PRO A 73 -2.02 -5.14 14.40
C PRO A 73 -2.71 -3.77 14.35
N GLN A 74 -1.93 -2.72 14.11
CA GLN A 74 -2.41 -1.33 14.03
C GLN A 74 -1.66 -0.57 12.93
N GLY A 75 -2.23 0.56 12.49
CA GLY A 75 -1.63 1.43 11.49
C GLY A 75 -2.17 1.22 10.08
N ALA A 76 -1.47 1.81 9.11
CA ALA A 76 -1.75 1.66 7.69
C ALA A 76 -0.56 1.01 6.99
N LEU A 77 -0.74 -0.19 6.42
CA LEU A 77 0.29 -0.84 5.61
C LEU A 77 0.42 -0.10 4.28
N VAL A 78 1.63 0.29 3.91
CA VAL A 78 1.95 0.83 2.59
C VAL A 78 2.14 -0.35 1.64
N ARG A 79 1.14 -0.60 0.81
CA ARG A 79 1.17 -1.66 -0.21
C ARG A 79 2.00 -1.26 -1.41
N ALA A 80 1.90 -0.01 -1.84
CA ALA A 80 2.69 0.51 -2.96
C ALA A 80 2.91 2.01 -2.79
N VAL A 81 4.01 2.51 -3.36
CA VAL A 81 4.33 3.93 -3.40
C VAL A 81 4.32 4.37 -4.85
N GLU A 82 3.66 5.50 -5.13
CA GLU A 82 3.55 6.01 -6.49
C GLU A 82 4.86 6.69 -6.92
N PRO A 83 5.39 6.39 -8.12
CA PRO A 83 6.60 7.06 -8.61
C PRO A 83 6.42 8.58 -8.72
N GLY A 84 7.42 9.35 -8.30
CA GLY A 84 7.42 10.81 -8.28
C GLY A 84 6.56 11.45 -7.18
N SER A 85 5.88 10.64 -6.36
CA SER A 85 5.00 11.12 -5.30
C SER A 85 5.75 11.77 -4.14
N PRO A 86 5.04 12.56 -3.31
CA PRO A 86 5.64 13.05 -2.07
C PRO A 86 6.09 11.93 -1.13
N ALA A 87 5.42 10.78 -1.15
CA ALA A 87 5.82 9.61 -0.38
C ALA A 87 7.16 9.03 -0.83
N GLU A 88 7.35 8.83 -2.14
CA GLU A 88 8.63 8.37 -2.66
C GLU A 88 9.77 9.35 -2.32
N LYS A 89 9.53 10.65 -2.48
CA LYS A 89 10.50 11.71 -2.14
C LYS A 89 10.84 11.77 -0.65
N ALA A 90 9.90 11.40 0.21
CA ALA A 90 10.11 11.29 1.65
C ALA A 90 10.82 9.98 2.07
N GLY A 91 11.05 9.07 1.11
CA GLY A 91 11.68 7.78 1.35
C GLY A 91 10.76 6.74 1.99
N LEU A 92 9.43 6.87 1.84
CA LEU A 92 8.48 5.80 2.16
C LEU A 92 8.73 4.61 1.24
N GLU A 93 8.65 3.42 1.80
CA GLU A 93 8.85 2.17 1.07
C GLU A 93 7.61 1.27 1.21
N PRO A 94 7.28 0.47 0.18
CA PRO A 94 6.28 -0.58 0.34
C PRO A 94 6.72 -1.58 1.42
N GLY A 95 5.79 -1.96 2.29
CA GLY A 95 6.06 -2.76 3.48
C GLY A 95 6.24 -1.94 4.76
N ASP A 96 6.29 -0.61 4.66
CA ASP A 96 6.17 0.25 5.83
C ASP A 96 4.77 0.18 6.43
N ILE A 97 4.69 0.24 7.77
CA ILE A 97 3.43 0.46 8.47
C ILE A 97 3.45 1.84 9.08
N ILE A 98 2.55 2.72 8.65
CA ILE A 98 2.43 4.06 9.20
C ILE A 98 1.66 3.98 10.51
N LEU A 99 2.32 4.36 11.61
CA LEU A 99 1.81 4.31 12.98
C LEU A 99 1.29 5.67 13.46
N ARG A 100 1.92 6.76 13.02
CA ARG A 100 1.47 8.13 13.32
C ARG A 100 1.62 9.06 12.13
N PHE A 101 0.70 10.01 12.03
CA PHE A 101 0.76 11.13 11.10
C PHE A 101 0.49 12.42 11.88
N ASP A 102 1.45 13.34 11.88
CA ASP A 102 1.38 14.64 12.55
C ASP A 102 1.00 14.53 14.03
N GLY A 103 1.69 13.65 14.75
CA GLY A 103 1.42 13.33 16.17
C GLY A 103 0.16 12.49 16.44
N LYS A 104 -0.72 12.31 15.45
CA LYS A 104 -1.96 11.53 15.60
C LYS A 104 -1.70 10.05 15.35
N ALA A 105 -2.14 9.21 16.27
CA ALA A 105 -2.07 7.77 16.14
C ALA A 105 -3.00 7.25 15.03
N ILE A 106 -2.48 6.32 14.22
CA ILE A 106 -3.23 5.63 13.18
C ILE A 106 -3.60 4.27 13.74
N GLU A 107 -4.86 4.12 14.16
CA GLU A 107 -5.34 2.85 14.69
C GLU A 107 -5.82 1.96 13.55
N LYS A 108 -6.48 2.55 12.56
CA LYS A 108 -7.02 1.87 11.38
C LYS A 108 -6.47 2.49 10.11
N SER A 109 -6.37 1.70 9.04
CA SER A 109 -5.90 2.20 7.73
C SER A 109 -6.73 3.38 7.20
N THR A 110 -8.01 3.45 7.55
CA THR A 110 -8.93 4.55 7.17
C THR A 110 -8.62 5.88 7.85
N ASP A 111 -7.86 5.88 8.95
CA ASP A 111 -7.48 7.13 9.64
C ASP A 111 -6.49 7.94 8.81
N LEU A 112 -5.56 7.28 8.11
CA LEU A 112 -4.52 7.95 7.34
C LEU A 112 -5.09 8.81 6.20
N PRO A 113 -5.98 8.33 5.30
CA PRO A 113 -6.60 9.17 4.28
C PRO A 113 -7.34 10.36 4.86
N ARG A 114 -8.01 10.19 6.02
CA ARG A 114 -8.73 11.27 6.70
C ARG A 114 -7.78 12.35 7.22
N PHE A 115 -6.68 11.95 7.88
CA PHE A 115 -5.71 12.91 8.41
C PHE A 115 -4.95 13.64 7.30
N VAL A 116 -4.52 12.92 6.26
CA VAL A 116 -3.83 13.49 5.10
C VAL A 116 -4.76 14.41 4.32
N GLY A 117 -5.99 13.98 4.03
CA GLY A 117 -6.97 14.77 3.28
C GLY A 117 -7.36 16.08 3.96
N ASN A 118 -7.30 16.11 5.29
CA ASN A 118 -7.54 17.32 6.10
C ASN A 118 -6.31 18.23 6.21
N THR A 119 -5.15 17.79 5.73
CA THR A 119 -3.90 18.57 5.77
C THR A 119 -3.78 19.36 4.48
N LYS A 120 -3.41 20.65 4.61
CA LYS A 120 -3.23 21.53 3.45
C LYS A 120 -2.06 21.01 2.59
N PRO A 121 -2.20 20.92 1.26
CA PRO A 121 -1.08 20.68 0.37
C PRO A 121 0.05 21.69 0.60
N GLY A 122 1.30 21.25 0.44
CA GLY A 122 2.52 22.00 0.77
C GLY A 122 2.93 21.97 2.24
N THR A 123 2.06 21.47 3.14
CA THR A 123 2.41 21.36 4.57
C THR A 123 3.43 20.24 4.78
N ARG A 124 4.44 20.53 5.60
CA ARG A 124 5.42 19.55 6.07
C ARG A 124 4.87 18.88 7.33
N SER A 125 4.63 17.57 7.27
CA SER A 125 4.04 16.77 8.34
C SER A 125 5.03 15.71 8.84
N SER A 126 5.00 15.43 10.14
CA SER A 126 5.77 14.33 10.73
C SER A 126 5.08 12.99 10.49
N LEU A 127 5.86 11.94 10.29
CA LEU A 127 5.38 10.59 10.05
C LEU A 127 6.20 9.62 10.89
N GLN A 128 5.51 8.73 11.61
CA GLN A 128 6.16 7.62 12.32
C GLN A 128 5.80 6.32 11.62
N VAL A 129 6.79 5.59 11.16
CA VAL A 129 6.62 4.32 10.45
C VAL A 129 7.33 3.17 11.15
N TRP A 130 6.82 1.97 10.99
CA TRP A 130 7.49 0.73 11.33
C TRP A 130 8.12 0.14 10.08
N ARG A 131 9.44 -0.04 10.08
CA ARG A 131 10.19 -0.62 8.97
C ARG A 131 11.17 -1.65 9.51
N ARG A 132 11.10 -2.89 8.98
CA ARG A 132 12.03 -3.99 9.29
C ARG A 132 12.25 -4.19 10.80
N GLY A 133 11.18 -4.17 11.60
CA GLY A 133 11.25 -4.43 13.05
C GLY A 133 11.60 -3.22 13.93
N ALA A 134 11.74 -2.02 13.36
CA ALA A 134 12.05 -0.81 14.12
C ALA A 134 11.15 0.36 13.74
N THR A 135 10.93 1.27 14.70
CA THR A 135 10.22 2.54 14.44
C THR A 135 11.19 3.57 13.86
N ARG A 136 10.75 4.27 12.81
CA ARG A 136 11.47 5.37 12.17
C ARG A 136 10.58 6.60 12.12
N GLU A 137 11.17 7.75 12.38
CA GLU A 137 10.52 9.04 12.15
C GLU A 137 11.02 9.62 10.83
N MET A 138 10.10 10.15 10.05
CA MET A 138 10.37 10.79 8.78
C MET A 138 9.47 12.01 8.60
N THR A 139 9.89 12.88 7.71
CA THR A 139 9.16 14.10 7.40
C THR A 139 8.67 14.04 5.96
N ILE A 140 7.39 14.31 5.75
CA ILE A 140 6.79 14.29 4.42
C ILE A 140 6.11 15.63 4.12
N THR A 141 6.24 16.11 2.89
CA THR A 141 5.46 17.24 2.41
C THR A 141 4.18 16.70 1.77
N VAL A 142 3.02 17.16 2.21
CA VAL A 142 1.74 16.72 1.64
C VAL A 142 1.56 17.34 0.25
N GLY A 143 1.29 16.53 -0.77
CA GLY A 143 0.98 16.99 -2.13
C GLY A 143 -0.51 17.34 -2.29
N GLU A 144 -0.87 17.93 -3.42
CA GLU A 144 -2.28 18.15 -3.79
C GLU A 144 -2.82 16.92 -4.55
N VAL A 145 -4.07 16.56 -4.28
CA VAL A 145 -4.79 15.60 -5.11
C VAL A 145 -5.08 16.27 -6.46
N GLU A 146 -4.32 15.93 -7.50
CA GLU A 146 -4.74 16.21 -8.87
C GLU A 146 -5.90 15.28 -9.27
N PRO A 147 -6.98 15.78 -9.90
CA PRO A 147 -8.02 14.93 -10.45
C PRO A 147 -7.42 13.97 -11.49
N GLU A 148 -7.78 12.69 -11.38
CA GLU A 148 -7.17 11.54 -12.06
C GLU A 148 -6.76 11.77 -13.54
N LYS A 149 -5.47 11.64 -13.82
CA LYS A 149 -5.05 10.83 -14.98
C LYS A 149 -5.03 9.38 -14.52
N VAL A 150 -6.08 8.64 -14.88
CA VAL A 150 -6.12 7.18 -14.75
C VAL A 150 -5.01 6.63 -15.65
N ALA A 151 -3.85 6.31 -15.06
CA ALA A 151 -2.80 5.58 -15.75
C ALA A 151 -3.26 4.13 -15.90
N ARG A 152 -3.84 3.81 -17.06
CA ARG A 152 -3.98 2.43 -17.54
C ARG A 152 -2.59 1.82 -17.65
N ALA A 153 -2.34 0.75 -16.92
CA ALA A 153 -1.18 -0.11 -17.15
C ALA A 153 -1.26 -0.67 -18.58
N PRO A 154 -0.22 -0.52 -19.43
CA PRO A 154 -0.14 -1.28 -20.67
C PRO A 154 0.20 -2.74 -20.33
N ALA A 155 -0.60 -3.66 -20.87
CA ALA A 155 -0.23 -5.07 -20.95
C ALA A 155 0.85 -5.20 -22.05
N ALA A 156 2.00 -5.77 -21.70
CA ALA A 156 3.04 -6.10 -22.67
C ALA A 156 3.25 -7.62 -22.69
N GLU A 157 3.43 -8.10 -23.91
CA GLU A 157 3.25 -9.45 -24.40
C GLU A 157 4.35 -10.45 -24.01
N ALA A 158 3.96 -11.72 -24.06
CA ALA A 158 4.79 -12.89 -23.83
C ALA A 158 5.93 -13.05 -24.84
N SER A 159 7.09 -13.54 -24.36
CA SER A 159 8.07 -14.23 -25.20
C SER A 159 8.78 -15.37 -24.46
N LYS A 160 9.06 -16.42 -25.23
CA LYS A 160 9.28 -17.83 -24.86
C LYS A 160 10.67 -18.21 -24.30
N ALA A 161 10.63 -19.19 -23.37
CA ALA A 161 11.45 -20.41 -23.19
C ALA A 161 12.84 -20.45 -22.46
N ALA A 162 12.81 -21.11 -21.27
CA ALA A 162 13.69 -22.14 -20.62
C ALA A 162 15.12 -21.78 -20.09
N PRO A 163 15.69 -22.45 -19.02
CA PRO A 163 15.44 -23.81 -18.47
C PRO A 163 15.27 -23.90 -16.90
N PRO A 164 15.45 -25.07 -16.24
CA PRO A 164 14.45 -25.64 -15.32
C PRO A 164 14.31 -24.94 -13.96
N ALA A 165 13.06 -24.85 -13.52
CA ALA A 165 12.65 -24.37 -12.20
C ALA A 165 13.18 -25.23 -11.05
N SER A 166 13.77 -24.59 -10.04
CA SER A 166 14.09 -25.20 -8.75
C SER A 166 12.82 -25.67 -8.03
N ALA A 167 12.90 -26.87 -7.44
CA ALA A 167 11.80 -27.52 -6.73
C ALA A 167 11.38 -26.78 -5.44
N VAL A 168 12.22 -25.91 -4.88
CA VAL A 168 11.98 -25.20 -3.62
C VAL A 168 10.99 -24.04 -3.79
N ALA A 169 11.10 -23.29 -4.89
CA ALA A 169 10.19 -22.19 -5.19
C ALA A 169 8.78 -22.69 -5.54
N ARG A 170 8.67 -23.86 -6.20
CA ARG A 170 7.38 -24.49 -6.54
C ARG A 170 6.52 -24.80 -5.32
N ALA A 171 7.13 -25.08 -4.16
CA ALA A 171 6.40 -25.31 -2.91
C ALA A 171 5.65 -24.06 -2.42
N TRP A 172 6.09 -22.87 -2.83
CA TRP A 172 5.44 -21.58 -2.57
C TRP A 172 4.59 -21.10 -3.76
N GLY A 173 4.41 -21.95 -4.79
CA GLY A 173 3.72 -21.59 -6.02
C GLY A 173 4.48 -20.56 -6.85
N LEU A 174 5.81 -20.51 -6.77
CA LEU A 174 6.64 -19.60 -7.56
C LEU A 174 7.56 -20.39 -8.49
N THR A 175 7.69 -19.94 -9.73
CA THR A 175 8.77 -20.33 -10.62
C THR A 175 9.62 -19.10 -10.87
N LEU A 176 10.88 -19.18 -10.45
CA LEU A 176 11.80 -18.04 -10.37
C LEU A 176 12.97 -18.22 -11.35
N ALA A 177 13.45 -17.12 -11.91
CA ALA A 177 14.61 -17.05 -12.78
C ALA A 177 15.47 -15.83 -12.45
N ASP A 178 16.79 -15.94 -12.65
CA ASP A 178 17.69 -14.80 -12.47
C ASP A 178 17.44 -13.69 -13.51
N LEU A 179 17.63 -12.44 -13.09
CA LEU A 179 17.59 -11.30 -14.01
C LEU A 179 18.88 -11.21 -14.83
N SER A 180 18.73 -11.08 -16.15
CA SER A 180 19.84 -10.70 -17.03
C SER A 180 20.26 -9.24 -16.81
N ASP A 181 21.50 -8.89 -17.17
CA ASP A 181 22.01 -7.53 -16.99
C ASP A 181 21.29 -6.48 -17.86
N ALA A 182 20.73 -6.90 -19.00
CA ALA A 182 19.85 -6.06 -19.81
C ALA A 182 18.57 -5.69 -19.05
N GLN A 183 17.94 -6.66 -18.40
CA GLN A 183 16.70 -6.46 -17.63
C GLN A 183 16.93 -5.64 -16.35
N LYS A 184 18.07 -5.83 -15.67
CA LYS A 184 18.44 -5.00 -14.51
C LYS A 184 18.54 -3.52 -14.87
N ARG A 185 19.12 -3.23 -16.05
CA ARG A 185 19.25 -1.85 -16.57
C ARG A 185 17.91 -1.27 -16.98
N GLU A 186 17.06 -2.05 -17.64
CA GLU A 186 15.73 -1.63 -18.08
C GLU A 186 14.81 -1.31 -16.89
N LEU A 187 14.77 -2.20 -15.90
CA LEU A 187 13.95 -2.06 -14.70
C LEU A 187 14.58 -1.16 -13.62
N ARG A 188 15.78 -0.63 -13.86
CA ARG A 188 16.58 0.18 -12.92
C ARG A 188 16.74 -0.46 -11.54
N VAL A 189 16.84 -1.78 -11.50
CA VAL A 189 17.02 -2.57 -10.27
C VAL A 189 18.46 -3.05 -10.16
N ARG A 190 19.04 -2.97 -8.95
CA ARG A 190 20.41 -3.45 -8.70
C ARG A 190 20.47 -4.97 -8.61
N ALA A 191 19.42 -5.58 -8.09
CA ALA A 191 19.33 -7.02 -7.87
C ALA A 191 17.85 -7.44 -7.74
N GLY A 192 17.56 -8.71 -7.97
CA GLY A 192 16.20 -9.26 -7.92
C GLY A 192 16.06 -10.54 -8.73
N VAL A 193 14.94 -11.23 -8.54
CA VAL A 193 14.64 -12.50 -9.20
C VAL A 193 13.31 -12.39 -9.92
N ARG A 194 13.28 -12.72 -11.22
CA ARG A 194 12.07 -12.64 -12.04
C ARG A 194 11.16 -13.84 -11.77
N VAL A 195 9.85 -13.60 -11.79
CA VAL A 195 8.81 -14.61 -11.71
C VAL A 195 8.41 -15.04 -13.11
N ASP A 196 8.80 -16.25 -13.50
CA ASP A 196 8.50 -16.83 -14.82
C ASP A 196 7.15 -17.55 -14.84
N ALA A 197 6.69 -18.06 -13.69
CA ALA A 197 5.34 -18.61 -13.58
C ALA A 197 4.84 -18.56 -12.14
N VAL A 198 3.52 -18.41 -11.99
CA VAL A 198 2.85 -18.28 -10.70
C VAL A 198 1.82 -19.39 -10.53
N GLY A 199 1.96 -20.14 -9.45
CA GLY A 199 0.98 -21.11 -8.97
C GLY A 199 -0.11 -20.46 -8.11
N GLU A 200 -1.17 -21.21 -7.82
CA GLU A 200 -2.40 -20.70 -7.20
C GLU A 200 -2.17 -19.90 -5.90
N VAL A 201 -1.20 -20.32 -5.07
CA VAL A 201 -0.90 -19.70 -3.77
C VAL A 201 -0.32 -18.29 -3.92
N ALA A 202 0.64 -18.11 -4.83
CA ALA A 202 1.27 -16.82 -5.11
C ALA A 202 0.35 -15.91 -5.95
N ALA A 203 -0.48 -16.49 -6.83
CA ALA A 203 -1.47 -15.74 -7.60
C ALA A 203 -2.54 -15.11 -6.70
N ARG A 204 -2.98 -15.81 -5.65
CA ARG A 204 -3.88 -15.26 -4.61
C ARG A 204 -3.26 -14.13 -3.80
N ALA A 205 -1.93 -14.09 -3.70
CA ALA A 205 -1.20 -12.97 -3.11
C ALA A 205 -1.06 -11.79 -4.09
N GLY A 206 -1.58 -11.88 -5.32
CA GLY A 206 -1.50 -10.82 -6.32
C GLY A 206 -0.18 -10.76 -7.09
N ILE A 207 0.68 -11.78 -6.94
CA ILE A 207 1.90 -11.94 -7.74
C ILE A 207 1.51 -12.43 -9.14
N GLN A 208 2.18 -11.90 -10.16
CA GLN A 208 1.95 -12.18 -11.57
C GLN A 208 3.24 -12.61 -12.27
N GLU A 209 3.09 -13.27 -13.42
CA GLU A 209 4.20 -13.54 -14.32
C GLU A 209 4.82 -12.22 -14.80
N GLY A 210 6.15 -12.16 -14.82
CA GLY A 210 6.92 -10.95 -15.14
C GLY A 210 7.24 -10.06 -13.94
N ASP A 211 6.66 -10.31 -12.76
CA ASP A 211 7.03 -9.59 -11.53
C ASP A 211 8.49 -9.88 -11.16
N VAL A 212 9.17 -8.89 -10.59
CA VAL A 212 10.53 -9.06 -10.04
C VAL A 212 10.48 -9.04 -8.53
N ILE A 213 10.88 -10.13 -7.89
CA ILE A 213 11.03 -10.22 -6.44
C ILE A 213 12.34 -9.53 -6.03
N LEU A 214 12.22 -8.51 -5.17
CA LEU A 214 13.33 -7.75 -4.62
C LEU A 214 13.71 -8.22 -3.20
N ALA A 215 12.72 -8.68 -2.43
CA ALA A 215 12.94 -9.18 -1.07
C ALA A 215 11.91 -10.25 -0.68
N LEU A 216 12.35 -11.19 0.15
CA LEU A 216 11.54 -12.25 0.77
C LEU A 216 11.79 -12.27 2.28
N ALA A 217 10.73 -12.33 3.08
CA ALA A 217 10.82 -12.32 4.55
C ALA A 217 11.69 -11.18 5.11
N ASN A 218 11.56 -9.98 4.51
CA ASN A 218 12.34 -8.78 4.83
C ASN A 218 13.86 -8.90 4.57
N GLN A 219 14.29 -9.91 3.81
CA GLN A 219 15.67 -10.09 3.37
C GLN A 219 15.78 -9.86 1.87
N GLU A 220 16.80 -9.12 1.44
CA GLU A 220 17.03 -8.82 0.03
C GLU A 220 17.39 -10.10 -0.74
N THR A 221 16.84 -10.24 -1.94
CA THR A 221 17.04 -11.40 -2.80
C THR A 221 17.85 -11.02 -4.04
N PRO A 222 19.19 -10.94 -3.93
CA PRO A 222 20.01 -10.46 -5.03
C PRO A 222 20.17 -11.46 -6.18
N SER A 223 19.92 -12.74 -5.92
CA SER A 223 20.00 -13.84 -6.89
C SER A 223 18.99 -14.92 -6.58
N LEU A 224 18.73 -15.79 -7.55
CA LEU A 224 17.88 -16.96 -7.42
C LEU A 224 18.31 -17.85 -6.25
N GLN A 225 19.62 -18.08 -6.12
CA GLN A 225 20.18 -18.88 -5.03
C GLN A 225 19.88 -18.28 -3.64
N ALA A 226 19.95 -16.96 -3.50
CA ALA A 226 19.61 -16.28 -2.25
C ALA A 226 18.11 -16.39 -1.94
N ALA A 227 17.25 -16.22 -2.96
CA ALA A 227 15.80 -16.38 -2.81
C ALA A 227 15.44 -17.81 -2.35
N GLU A 228 16.04 -18.83 -2.96
CA GLU A 228 15.81 -20.23 -2.59
C GLU A 228 16.32 -20.56 -1.18
N ALA A 229 17.48 -20.03 -0.79
CA ALA A 229 18.01 -20.21 0.56
C ALA A 229 17.09 -19.60 1.63
N ILE A 230 16.47 -18.45 1.34
CA ILE A 230 15.48 -17.84 2.22
C ILE A 230 14.22 -18.71 2.27
N LEU A 231 13.65 -19.11 1.12
CA LEU A 231 12.44 -19.95 1.05
C LEU A 231 12.61 -21.32 1.70
N ALA A 232 13.82 -21.89 1.69
CA ALA A 232 14.13 -23.17 2.33
C ALA A 232 14.14 -23.07 3.88
N ARG A 233 14.45 -21.91 4.43
CA ARG A 233 14.48 -21.65 5.88
C ARG A 233 13.13 -21.21 6.44
N LEU A 234 12.20 -20.85 5.56
CA LEU A 234 10.89 -20.34 5.95
C LEU A 234 9.94 -21.48 6.32
N ASP A 235 9.23 -21.25 7.42
CA ASP A 235 8.17 -22.14 7.88
C ASP A 235 6.97 -22.06 6.94
N ARG A 236 6.61 -23.20 6.35
CA ARG A 236 5.48 -23.33 5.43
C ARG A 236 4.11 -23.18 6.10
N SER A 237 4.05 -23.00 7.41
CA SER A 237 2.81 -22.66 8.12
C SER A 237 2.60 -21.15 8.30
N LYS A 238 3.63 -20.33 8.05
CA LYS A 238 3.62 -18.90 8.35
C LYS A 238 3.51 -18.03 7.10
N PRO A 239 2.84 -16.86 7.20
CA PRO A 239 2.80 -15.88 6.11
C PRO A 239 4.20 -15.34 5.82
N VAL A 240 4.53 -15.23 4.53
CA VAL A 240 5.83 -14.72 4.07
C VAL A 240 5.65 -13.39 3.36
N SER A 241 6.39 -12.37 3.80
CA SER A 241 6.43 -11.07 3.13
C SER A 241 7.22 -11.15 1.83
N VAL A 242 6.70 -10.53 0.78
CA VAL A 242 7.33 -10.48 -0.54
C VAL A 242 7.26 -9.05 -1.06
N LEU A 243 8.40 -8.51 -1.44
CA LEU A 243 8.50 -7.22 -2.13
C LEU A 243 8.69 -7.50 -3.61
N ILE A 244 7.74 -7.09 -4.43
CA ILE A 244 7.77 -7.26 -5.89
C ILE A 244 7.88 -5.91 -6.60
N ARG A 245 8.43 -5.91 -7.81
CA ARG A 245 8.40 -4.78 -8.74
C ARG A 245 7.64 -5.20 -9.99
N ARG A 246 6.66 -4.39 -10.39
CA ARG A 246 5.86 -4.52 -11.61
C ARG A 246 5.98 -3.24 -12.42
N GLY A 247 6.78 -3.28 -13.49
CA GLY A 247 7.17 -2.07 -14.24
C GLY A 247 7.92 -1.08 -13.34
N GLU A 248 7.41 0.14 -13.21
CA GLU A 248 7.97 1.19 -12.34
C GLU A 248 7.47 1.12 -10.89
N TRP A 249 6.48 0.28 -10.60
CA TRP A 249 5.86 0.21 -9.28
C TRP A 249 6.53 -0.85 -8.42
N VAL A 250 6.87 -0.49 -7.19
CA VAL A 250 7.25 -1.46 -6.16
C VAL A 250 6.05 -1.70 -5.27
N GLN A 251 5.73 -2.97 -5.03
CA GLN A 251 4.57 -3.41 -4.28
C GLN A 251 4.97 -4.44 -3.22
N TYR A 252 4.37 -4.31 -2.04
CA TYR A 252 4.49 -5.26 -0.95
C TYR A 252 3.28 -6.19 -0.94
N THR A 253 3.53 -7.49 -0.83
CA THR A 253 2.50 -8.51 -0.68
C THR A 253 2.90 -9.58 0.32
N VAL A 254 1.94 -10.42 0.70
CA VAL A 254 2.14 -11.53 1.64
C VAL A 254 1.63 -12.81 1.01
N ILE A 255 2.52 -13.79 0.84
CA ILE A 255 2.15 -15.15 0.44
C ILE A 255 1.67 -15.91 1.68
N ARG A 256 0.48 -16.48 1.60
CA ARG A 256 -0.08 -17.35 2.64
C ARG A 256 0.05 -18.79 2.17
N PRO A 257 0.92 -19.61 2.77
CA PRO A 257 0.89 -21.03 2.47
C PRO A 257 -0.44 -21.61 2.97
N LYS A 258 -1.10 -22.45 2.16
CA LYS A 258 -2.38 -23.07 2.54
C LYS A 258 -2.19 -23.84 3.87
N GLY A 259 -3.10 -23.57 4.81
CA GLY A 259 -3.62 -24.61 5.71
C GLY A 259 -4.72 -25.38 5.00
#